data_AF-A0A7J3ACZ8-F1
#
_entry.id   AF-A0A7J3ACZ8-F1
#
_cell.length_a   1.000
_cell.length_b   1.000
_cell.length_c   1.000
_cell.angle_alpha   90.00
_cell.angle_beta   90.00
_cell.angle_gamma   90.00
#
_symmetry.space_group_name_H-M   'P 1'
#
loop_
_entity.id
_entity.type
_entity.pdbx_description
1 polymer ?
#
loop_
_entity_poly.entity_id
_entity_poly.type
_entity_poly.pdbx_seq_one_letter_code
_entity_poly.pdbx_strand_id
1 'polypeptide(L)'
;MRLLPLLATLISISLICMLCVKPLSALETNEISVSLYWESQPLYQGDIATVRIALKSSSAEQLLIYYIGIHFDWMPEDGFYGYDLSDDPVLIQSSGSYIFDPISIQIPINASLGEHSYFVGIEGRQGSTTAFSWDSPMSTVQIRHFSEKYYSIMMSQVEHELNESIHTKYESAEARSLVQQAQSEFAKAQPLALEGKWQEALPHLYNASDLLEQAREIERLNAEQKASQQTFLLYGIIIAVVVLVAVAVTVVVLRRRRRRLASEAAQPSETDAEPSAEQS
;
A
#
# COMPACT_ATOMS: atom_id res chain seq x y z
N MET A 1 70.07 3.61 -65.60
CA MET A 1 70.36 3.87 -64.17
C MET A 1 69.45 4.96 -63.59
N ARG A 2 68.12 4.73 -63.45
CA ARG A 2 67.20 5.69 -62.80
C ARG A 2 66.09 5.04 -61.94
N LEU A 3 66.26 3.76 -61.56
CA LEU A 3 65.24 3.03 -60.78
C LEU A 3 65.38 3.23 -59.26
N LEU A 4 66.59 3.49 -58.75
CA LEU A 4 66.84 3.70 -57.32
C LEU A 4 66.08 4.88 -56.67
N PRO A 5 66.03 6.10 -57.28
CA PRO A 5 65.36 7.24 -56.63
C PRO A 5 63.83 7.13 -56.63
N LEU A 6 63.26 6.37 -57.57
CA LEU A 6 61.83 6.08 -57.66
C LEU A 6 61.38 5.09 -56.58
N LEU A 7 62.24 4.10 -56.26
CA LEU A 7 61.94 3.15 -55.19
C LEU A 7 62.00 3.81 -53.81
N ALA A 8 62.97 4.70 -53.58
CA ALA A 8 63.13 5.40 -52.31
C ALA A 8 61.98 6.37 -52.00
N THR A 9 61.41 7.02 -53.02
CA THR A 9 60.25 7.92 -52.88
C THR A 9 58.94 7.16 -52.65
N LEU A 10 58.77 5.99 -53.26
CA LEU A 10 57.62 5.13 -53.00
C LEU A 10 57.59 4.59 -51.56
N ILE A 11 58.77 4.23 -51.02
CA ILE A 11 58.90 3.74 -49.64
C ILE A 11 58.60 4.86 -48.64
N SER A 12 59.09 6.09 -48.88
CA SER A 12 58.82 7.22 -47.98
C SER A 12 57.35 7.67 -47.99
N ILE A 13 56.69 7.65 -49.15
CA ILE A 13 55.25 7.96 -49.26
C ILE A 13 54.41 6.89 -48.56
N SER A 14 54.77 5.61 -48.68
CA SER A 14 54.10 4.51 -47.97
C SER A 14 54.24 4.63 -46.44
N LEU A 15 55.44 4.98 -45.95
CA LEU A 15 55.71 5.15 -44.52
C LEU A 15 54.95 6.35 -43.92
N ILE A 16 54.83 7.46 -44.67
CA ILE A 16 54.06 8.63 -44.27
C ILE A 16 52.56 8.32 -44.26
N CYS A 17 52.06 7.53 -45.22
CA CYS A 17 50.66 7.11 -45.24
C CYS A 17 50.30 6.24 -44.03
N MET A 18 51.18 5.35 -43.56
CA MET A 18 50.94 4.57 -42.34
C MET A 18 50.98 5.41 -41.05
N LEU A 19 51.78 6.48 -41.00
CA LEU A 19 51.85 7.38 -39.83
C LEU A 19 50.66 8.35 -39.73
N CYS A 20 49.90 8.55 -40.81
CA CYS A 20 48.72 9.42 -40.85
C CYS A 20 47.39 8.69 -40.59
N VAL A 21 47.40 7.36 -40.46
CA VAL A 21 46.19 6.62 -40.02
C VAL A 21 46.13 6.69 -38.51
N LYS A 22 45.50 7.76 -37.97
CA LYS A 22 44.99 7.66 -36.60
C LYS A 22 44.00 6.49 -36.61
N PRO A 23 44.17 5.45 -35.78
CA PRO A 23 43.11 4.48 -35.62
C PRO A 23 41.86 5.27 -35.20
N LEU A 24 40.77 5.14 -35.96
CA LEU A 24 39.46 5.40 -35.39
C LEU A 24 39.30 4.32 -34.33
N SER A 25 39.70 4.63 -33.09
CA SER A 25 39.39 3.77 -31.96
C SER A 25 37.88 3.79 -31.85
N ALA A 26 37.26 2.65 -32.18
CA ALA A 26 35.92 2.35 -31.74
C ALA A 26 35.94 2.27 -30.21
N LEU A 27 34.86 2.67 -29.56
CA LEU A 27 34.70 2.58 -28.12
C LEU A 27 35.04 1.16 -27.64
N GLU A 28 36.05 1.04 -26.77
CA GLU A 28 36.41 -0.27 -26.22
C GLU A 28 35.31 -0.75 -25.26
N THR A 29 34.99 -2.04 -25.28
CA THR A 29 33.86 -2.60 -24.50
C THR A 29 33.99 -2.38 -23.00
N ASN A 30 35.21 -2.22 -22.48
CA ASN A 30 35.52 -1.93 -21.08
C ASN A 30 35.50 -0.43 -20.72
N GLU A 31 35.32 0.47 -21.69
CA GLU A 31 35.25 1.92 -21.43
C GLU A 31 33.91 2.38 -20.88
N ILE A 32 32.86 1.55 -20.98
CA ILE A 32 31.55 1.81 -20.40
C ILE A 32 31.24 0.76 -19.34
N SER A 33 30.67 1.22 -18.23
CA SER A 33 30.04 0.37 -17.23
C SER A 33 28.68 0.94 -16.87
N VAL A 34 27.72 0.05 -16.60
CA VAL A 34 26.37 0.41 -16.17
C VAL A 34 26.06 -0.24 -14.82
N SER A 35 25.21 0.42 -14.04
CA SER A 35 24.66 -0.11 -12.80
C SER A 35 23.16 0.22 -12.75
N LEU A 36 22.34 -0.76 -12.36
CA LEU A 36 20.90 -0.60 -12.24
C LEU A 36 20.51 -0.41 -10.78
N TYR A 37 19.62 0.54 -10.53
CA TYR A 37 19.04 0.83 -9.22
C TYR A 37 17.54 0.66 -9.29
N TRP A 38 17.05 -0.47 -8.76
CA TRP A 38 15.63 -0.78 -8.67
C TRP A 38 15.01 -0.03 -7.49
N GLU A 39 13.87 0.64 -7.70
CA GLU A 39 13.19 1.37 -6.62
C GLU A 39 12.53 0.43 -5.59
N SER A 40 12.11 -0.75 -6.03
CA SER A 40 11.52 -1.77 -5.16
C SER A 40 11.97 -3.16 -5.58
N GLN A 41 12.26 -4.00 -4.59
CA GLN A 41 12.55 -5.42 -4.76
C GLN A 41 11.91 -6.23 -3.63
N PRO A 42 11.53 -7.49 -3.87
CA PRO A 42 11.68 -8.25 -5.13
C PRO A 42 10.66 -7.85 -6.21
N LEU A 43 10.90 -8.26 -7.46
CA LEU A 43 9.98 -8.04 -8.57
C LEU A 43 8.94 -9.16 -8.66
N TYR A 44 7.70 -8.82 -8.96
CA TYR A 44 6.59 -9.77 -9.05
C TYR A 44 5.96 -9.78 -10.44
N GLN A 45 5.42 -10.93 -10.85
CA GLN A 45 4.62 -11.06 -12.07
C GLN A 45 3.51 -10.00 -12.12
N GLY A 46 3.33 -9.37 -13.29
CA GLY A 46 2.25 -8.40 -13.52
C GLY A 46 2.47 -7.01 -12.92
N ASP A 47 3.47 -6.83 -12.05
CA ASP A 47 3.79 -5.52 -11.49
C ASP A 47 4.49 -4.61 -12.53
N ILE A 48 4.42 -3.31 -12.27
CA ILE A 48 5.28 -2.31 -12.91
C ILE A 48 6.46 -2.06 -11.97
N ALA A 49 7.66 -2.35 -12.43
CA ALA A 49 8.90 -2.07 -11.73
C ALA A 49 9.51 -0.76 -12.23
N THR A 50 10.15 0.00 -11.34
CA THR A 50 10.88 1.21 -11.71
C THR A 50 12.37 1.00 -11.48
N VAL A 51 13.18 1.38 -12.46
CA VAL A 51 14.64 1.24 -12.40
C VAL A 51 15.34 2.46 -12.97
N ARG A 52 16.49 2.82 -12.40
CA ARG A 52 17.40 3.81 -12.95
C ARG A 52 18.67 3.15 -13.45
N ILE A 53 19.17 3.62 -14.58
CA ILE A 53 20.48 3.22 -15.11
C ILE A 53 21.48 4.33 -14.76
N ALA A 54 22.57 3.98 -14.09
CA ALA A 54 23.75 4.83 -14.01
C ALA A 54 24.80 4.31 -14.98
N LEU A 55 25.32 5.20 -15.82
CA LEU A 55 26.39 4.94 -16.75
C LEU A 55 27.65 5.65 -16.27
N LYS A 56 28.76 4.93 -16.25
CA LYS A 56 30.09 5.49 -16.04
C LYS A 56 30.99 5.19 -17.22
N SER A 57 31.58 6.23 -17.77
CA SER A 57 32.57 6.16 -18.85
C SER A 57 33.96 6.30 -18.26
N SER A 58 34.92 5.49 -18.72
CA SER A 58 36.35 5.72 -18.54
C SER A 58 37.02 6.18 -19.84
N SER A 59 36.23 6.48 -20.87
CA SER A 59 36.75 6.96 -22.14
C SER A 59 37.46 8.31 -21.97
N ALA A 60 38.55 8.49 -22.73
CA ALA A 60 39.25 9.77 -22.78
C ALA A 60 38.47 10.84 -23.57
N GLU A 61 37.49 10.43 -24.37
CA GLU A 61 36.61 11.31 -25.13
C GLU A 61 35.22 11.40 -24.48
N GLN A 62 34.50 12.48 -24.79
CA GLN A 62 33.09 12.61 -24.41
C GLN A 62 32.24 11.58 -25.16
N LEU A 63 31.15 11.14 -24.53
CA LEU A 63 30.14 10.28 -25.15
C LEU A 63 28.85 11.07 -25.32
N LEU A 64 28.21 10.93 -26.48
CA LEU A 64 26.90 11.47 -26.75
C LEU A 64 25.93 10.31 -26.96
N ILE A 65 24.99 10.11 -26.04
CA ILE A 65 24.09 8.95 -25.99
C ILE A 65 22.76 9.28 -26.67
N TYR A 66 22.40 8.51 -27.69
CA TYR A 66 21.15 8.65 -28.45
C TYR A 66 20.11 7.62 -28.04
N TYR A 67 20.54 6.48 -27.53
CA TYR A 67 19.63 5.43 -27.07
C TYR A 67 20.18 4.75 -25.83
N ILE A 68 19.28 4.43 -24.89
CA ILE A 68 19.60 3.54 -23.78
C ILE A 68 18.35 2.78 -23.35
N GLY A 69 18.49 1.46 -23.15
CA GLY A 69 17.38 0.63 -22.70
C GLY A 69 17.81 -0.69 -22.12
N ILE A 70 16.87 -1.36 -21.46
CA ILE A 70 17.05 -2.69 -20.88
C ILE A 70 16.26 -3.70 -21.70
N HIS A 71 16.93 -4.76 -22.13
CA HIS A 71 16.34 -5.89 -22.82
C HIS A 71 16.29 -7.09 -21.88
N PHE A 72 15.12 -7.73 -21.77
CA PHE A 72 14.91 -8.94 -20.98
C PHE A 72 14.67 -10.15 -21.89
N ASP A 73 15.03 -11.34 -21.41
CA ASP A 73 14.84 -12.60 -22.14
C ASP A 73 13.38 -12.90 -22.56
N TRP A 74 12.39 -12.30 -21.91
CA TRP A 74 10.98 -12.44 -22.25
C TRP A 74 10.50 -11.47 -23.34
N MET A 75 11.38 -10.59 -23.84
CA MET A 75 11.06 -9.60 -24.85
C MET A 75 11.33 -10.13 -26.27
N PRO A 76 10.68 -9.56 -27.30
CA PRO A 76 11.12 -9.74 -28.69
C PRO A 76 12.57 -9.26 -28.87
N GLU A 77 13.29 -9.80 -29.85
CA GLU A 77 14.73 -9.58 -30.08
C GLU A 77 15.11 -8.09 -30.14
N ASP A 78 14.31 -7.24 -30.79
CA ASP A 78 14.55 -5.79 -30.90
C ASP A 78 13.85 -4.96 -29.80
N GLY A 79 13.27 -5.61 -28.79
CA GLY A 79 12.47 -4.98 -27.76
C GLY A 79 13.32 -4.46 -26.61
N PHE A 80 13.09 -3.21 -26.19
CA PHE A 80 13.77 -2.62 -25.04
C PHE A 80 12.82 -1.73 -24.24
N TYR A 81 12.99 -1.73 -22.91
CA TYR A 81 12.43 -0.70 -22.04
C TYR A 81 13.48 0.40 -21.85
N GLY A 82 13.25 1.59 -22.40
CA GLY A 82 14.28 2.62 -22.43
C GLY A 82 13.81 3.94 -23.01
N TYR A 83 14.79 4.77 -23.35
CA TYR A 83 14.58 6.08 -23.94
C TYR A 83 15.26 6.17 -25.31
N ASP A 84 14.48 6.63 -26.28
CA ASP A 84 15.03 7.25 -27.47
C ASP A 84 15.35 8.71 -27.15
N LEU A 85 16.64 9.04 -27.16
CA LEU A 85 17.21 10.34 -26.86
C LEU A 85 17.69 11.02 -28.16
N SER A 86 17.24 10.57 -29.33
CA SER A 86 17.71 11.09 -30.61
C SER A 86 17.46 12.60 -30.80
N ASP A 87 16.37 13.11 -30.23
CA ASP A 87 15.99 14.53 -30.29
C ASP A 87 16.75 15.39 -29.26
N ASP A 88 17.14 14.83 -28.12
CA ASP A 88 17.92 15.51 -27.06
C ASP A 88 18.97 14.57 -26.46
N PRO A 89 20.10 14.35 -27.16
CA PRO A 89 21.09 13.36 -26.75
C PRO A 89 21.81 13.76 -25.46
N VAL A 90 22.09 12.77 -24.60
CA VAL A 90 22.77 13.01 -23.32
C VAL A 90 24.29 13.06 -23.53
N LEU A 91 24.91 14.19 -23.19
CA LEU A 91 26.37 14.36 -23.21
C LEU A 91 27.00 13.93 -21.88
N ILE A 92 27.82 12.88 -21.94
CA ILE A 92 28.65 12.42 -20.83
C ILE A 92 30.09 12.87 -21.10
N GLN A 93 30.63 13.70 -20.20
CA GLN A 93 32.01 14.19 -20.32
C GLN A 93 33.02 13.04 -20.27
N SER A 94 34.23 13.30 -20.78
CA SER A 94 35.37 12.36 -20.66
C SER A 94 35.54 11.89 -19.22
N SER A 95 35.69 10.58 -19.04
CA SER A 95 35.77 9.92 -17.71
C SER A 95 34.59 10.25 -16.77
N GLY A 96 33.44 10.65 -17.32
CA GLY A 96 32.28 11.12 -16.58
C GLY A 96 31.28 10.02 -16.23
N SER A 97 30.21 10.42 -15.56
CA SER A 97 29.08 9.56 -15.23
C SER A 97 27.75 10.29 -15.37
N TYR A 98 26.68 9.56 -15.65
CA TYR A 98 25.33 10.09 -15.75
C TYR A 98 24.32 9.09 -15.18
N ILE A 99 23.26 9.59 -14.55
CA ILE A 99 22.13 8.78 -14.08
C ILE A 99 20.91 9.19 -14.90
N PHE A 100 20.34 8.23 -15.61
CA PHE A 100 19.15 8.44 -16.42
C PHE A 100 17.89 8.50 -15.56
N ASP A 101 16.83 9.06 -16.15
CA ASP A 101 15.50 9.09 -15.53
C ASP A 101 14.95 7.67 -15.30
N PRO A 102 13.97 7.49 -14.38
CA PRO A 102 13.44 6.18 -14.06
C PRO A 102 12.65 5.56 -15.22
N ILE A 103 13.06 4.36 -15.61
CA ILE A 103 12.38 3.53 -16.61
C ILE A 103 11.32 2.69 -15.90
N SER A 104 10.08 2.77 -16.39
CA SER A 104 9.00 1.87 -15.96
C SER A 104 9.00 0.61 -16.81
N ILE A 105 9.06 -0.55 -16.17
CA ILE A 105 9.13 -1.88 -16.79
C ILE A 105 7.88 -2.66 -16.39
N GLN A 106 7.09 -3.09 -17.38
CA GLN A 106 5.99 -4.00 -17.14
C GLN A 106 6.52 -5.44 -17.06
N ILE A 107 6.43 -6.06 -15.88
CA ILE A 107 6.72 -7.48 -15.72
C ILE A 107 5.53 -8.27 -16.28
N PRO A 108 5.72 -9.21 -17.24
CA PRO A 108 4.62 -9.99 -17.76
C PRO A 108 3.94 -10.82 -16.65
N ILE A 109 2.60 -10.86 -16.66
CA ILE A 109 1.83 -11.66 -15.69
C ILE A 109 2.11 -13.17 -15.83
N ASN A 110 2.55 -13.59 -17.02
CA ASN A 110 2.88 -14.96 -17.39
C ASN A 110 4.40 -15.23 -17.49
N ALA A 111 5.25 -14.31 -17.04
CA ALA A 111 6.69 -14.56 -16.94
C ALA A 111 6.94 -15.81 -16.07
N SER A 112 7.93 -16.63 -16.40
CA SER A 112 8.29 -17.76 -15.53
C SER A 112 8.76 -17.26 -14.16
N LEU A 113 8.68 -18.13 -13.15
CA LEU A 113 9.24 -17.82 -11.83
C LEU A 113 10.73 -18.14 -11.83
N GLY A 114 11.53 -17.30 -11.17
CA GLY A 114 12.96 -17.53 -11.02
C GLY A 114 13.83 -16.41 -11.60
N GLU A 115 15.06 -16.77 -11.94
CA GLU A 115 16.04 -15.86 -12.53
C GLU A 115 15.72 -15.63 -14.01
N HIS A 116 15.74 -14.36 -14.41
CA HIS A 116 15.60 -13.91 -15.77
C HIS A 116 16.79 -13.05 -16.17
N SER A 117 17.28 -13.27 -17.38
CA SER A 117 18.46 -12.59 -17.91
C SER A 117 18.07 -11.26 -18.56
N TYR A 118 18.92 -10.26 -18.38
CA TYR A 118 18.79 -8.97 -19.04
C TYR A 118 20.16 -8.34 -19.34
N PHE A 119 20.19 -7.42 -20.30
CA PHE A 119 21.33 -6.55 -20.57
C PHE A 119 20.86 -5.12 -20.88
N VAL A 120 21.78 -4.17 -20.79
CA VAL A 120 21.56 -2.78 -21.19
C VAL A 120 22.15 -2.58 -22.57
N GLY A 121 21.34 -2.13 -23.52
CA GLY A 121 21.79 -1.68 -24.84
C GLY A 121 21.95 -0.17 -24.87
N ILE A 122 23.00 0.32 -25.53
CA ILE A 122 23.33 1.73 -25.66
C ILE A 122 23.75 2.02 -27.10
N GLU A 123 23.16 3.05 -27.69
CA GLU A 123 23.64 3.61 -28.96
C GLU A 123 24.12 5.04 -28.74
N GLY A 124 25.27 5.36 -29.32
CA GLY A 124 25.96 6.60 -29.02
C GLY A 124 27.00 7.00 -30.05
N ARG A 125 27.64 8.13 -29.78
CA ARG A 125 28.87 8.56 -30.46
C ARG A 125 29.95 8.88 -29.45
N GLN A 126 31.16 8.42 -29.73
CA GLN A 126 32.38 8.80 -29.03
C GLN A 126 33.04 9.97 -29.78
N GLY A 127 33.36 11.02 -29.03
CA GLY A 127 33.93 12.24 -29.57
C GLY A 127 32.95 12.94 -30.53
N SER A 128 33.47 13.36 -31.68
CA SER A 128 32.70 14.16 -32.65
C SER A 128 32.12 13.36 -33.82
N THR A 129 32.57 12.11 -34.05
CA THR A 129 32.24 11.38 -35.29
C THR A 129 31.97 9.89 -35.13
N THR A 130 32.53 9.21 -34.13
CA THR A 130 32.57 7.75 -34.10
C THR A 130 31.30 7.19 -33.47
N ALA A 131 30.39 6.65 -34.27
CA ALA A 131 29.20 5.95 -33.74
C ALA A 131 29.58 4.61 -33.09
N PHE A 132 28.84 4.22 -32.06
CA PHE A 132 28.98 2.92 -31.42
C PHE A 132 27.61 2.35 -31.03
N SER A 133 27.55 1.02 -30.98
CA SER A 133 26.52 0.24 -30.29
C SER A 133 27.23 -0.58 -29.23
N TRP A 134 26.69 -0.61 -28.02
CA TRP A 134 27.30 -1.29 -26.89
C TRP A 134 26.23 -2.00 -26.07
N ASP A 135 26.50 -3.26 -25.74
CA ASP A 135 25.67 -4.04 -24.82
C ASP A 135 26.47 -4.33 -23.55
N SER A 136 25.79 -4.23 -22.41
CA SER A 136 26.38 -4.63 -21.14
C SER A 136 26.56 -6.15 -21.08
N PRO A 137 27.46 -6.65 -20.20
CA PRO A 137 27.40 -8.05 -19.79
C PRO A 137 25.99 -8.42 -19.29
N MET A 138 25.60 -9.67 -19.52
CA MET A 138 24.33 -10.19 -19.04
C MET A 138 24.28 -10.17 -17.51
N SER A 139 23.14 -9.75 -16.97
CA SER A 139 22.81 -9.78 -15.54
C SER A 139 21.49 -10.49 -15.33
N THR A 140 21.16 -10.81 -14.07
CA THR A 140 19.91 -11.50 -13.74
C THR A 140 19.05 -10.71 -12.77
N VAL A 141 17.73 -10.93 -12.87
CA VAL A 141 16.74 -10.45 -11.91
C VAL A 141 15.82 -11.59 -11.51
N GLN A 142 15.42 -11.62 -10.23
CA GLN A 142 14.50 -12.62 -9.73
C GLN A 142 13.05 -12.15 -9.92
N ILE A 143 12.23 -12.93 -10.63
CA ILE A 143 10.79 -12.74 -10.73
C ILE A 143 10.09 -13.70 -9.78
N ARG A 144 9.22 -13.15 -8.92
CA ARG A 144 8.43 -13.89 -7.93
C ARG A 144 6.97 -13.91 -8.32
N HIS A 145 6.25 -14.89 -7.77
CA HIS A 145 4.83 -15.05 -8.05
C HIS A 145 4.01 -13.93 -7.38
N PHE A 146 3.06 -13.31 -8.09
CA PHE A 146 2.27 -12.19 -7.55
C PHE A 146 1.57 -12.53 -6.24
N SER A 147 1.05 -13.76 -6.09
CA SER A 147 0.38 -14.22 -4.85
C SER A 147 1.22 -14.10 -3.60
N GLU A 148 2.55 -14.13 -3.70
CA GLU A 148 3.40 -13.93 -2.54
C GLU A 148 3.29 -12.50 -1.99
N LYS A 149 3.30 -11.50 -2.87
CA LYS A 149 3.09 -10.09 -2.50
C LYS A 149 1.73 -9.88 -1.85
N TYR A 150 0.68 -10.42 -2.44
CA TYR A 150 -0.67 -10.31 -1.86
C TYR A 150 -0.77 -11.04 -0.52
N TYR A 151 -0.12 -12.18 -0.38
CA TYR A 151 -0.09 -12.91 0.87
C TYR A 151 0.57 -12.09 1.98
N SER A 152 1.72 -11.47 1.74
CA SER A 152 2.42 -10.70 2.77
C SER A 152 1.60 -9.49 3.25
N ILE A 153 0.92 -8.80 2.31
CA ILE A 153 0.01 -7.69 2.62
C ILE A 153 -1.16 -8.20 3.47
N MET A 154 -1.83 -9.27 3.04
CA MET A 154 -2.98 -9.83 3.76
C MET A 154 -2.61 -10.41 5.12
N MET A 155 -1.45 -11.05 5.22
CA MET A 155 -0.93 -11.59 6.47
C MET A 155 -0.75 -10.47 7.49
N SER A 156 -0.10 -9.37 7.11
CA SER A 156 0.10 -8.22 8.00
C SER A 156 -1.21 -7.55 8.41
N GLN A 157 -2.17 -7.41 7.49
CA GLN A 157 -3.47 -6.82 7.79
C GLN A 157 -4.26 -7.70 8.77
N VAL A 158 -4.41 -8.99 8.49
CA VAL A 158 -5.18 -9.91 9.33
C VAL A 158 -4.54 -10.07 10.70
N GLU A 159 -3.20 -10.12 10.78
CA GLU A 159 -2.48 -10.14 12.06
C GLU A 159 -2.79 -8.90 12.91
N HIS A 160 -2.79 -7.72 12.28
CA HIS A 160 -3.15 -6.47 12.96
C HIS A 160 -4.58 -6.51 13.48
N GLU A 161 -5.55 -6.86 12.62
CA GLU A 161 -6.97 -6.92 12.98
C GLU A 161 -7.27 -7.98 14.06
N LEU A 162 -6.58 -9.12 14.02
CA LEU A 162 -6.65 -10.15 15.06
C LEU A 162 -6.14 -9.61 16.40
N ASN A 163 -5.00 -8.93 16.38
CA ASN A 163 -4.42 -8.35 17.58
C ASN A 163 -5.37 -7.30 18.18
N GLU A 164 -5.92 -6.39 17.37
CA GLU A 164 -6.94 -5.46 17.85
C GLU A 164 -8.16 -6.18 18.45
N SER A 165 -8.69 -7.18 17.74
CA SER A 165 -9.88 -7.92 18.15
C SER A 165 -9.70 -8.67 19.48
N ILE A 166 -8.52 -9.21 19.75
CA ILE A 166 -8.21 -9.87 21.03
C ILE A 166 -8.26 -8.85 22.19
N HIS A 167 -7.87 -7.60 21.94
CA HIS A 167 -7.88 -6.53 22.94
C HIS A 167 -9.25 -5.87 23.12
N THR A 168 -10.15 -5.96 22.13
CA THR A 168 -11.46 -5.28 22.12
C THR A 168 -12.47 -5.80 23.15
N LYS A 169 -12.21 -6.91 23.86
CA LYS A 169 -13.13 -7.48 24.89
C LYS A 169 -14.59 -7.59 24.42
N TYR A 170 -14.81 -8.22 23.27
CA TYR A 170 -16.14 -8.54 22.74
C TYR A 170 -17.09 -9.12 23.79
N GLU A 171 -18.24 -8.48 23.98
CA GLU A 171 -19.30 -8.96 24.87
C GLU A 171 -20.07 -10.12 24.23
N SER A 172 -20.33 -10.04 22.92
CA SER A 172 -21.07 -11.06 22.18
C SER A 172 -20.32 -12.40 22.18
N ALA A 173 -21.02 -13.48 22.51
CA ALA A 173 -20.47 -14.84 22.42
C ALA A 173 -20.24 -15.26 20.95
N GLU A 174 -21.11 -14.80 20.06
CA GLU A 174 -21.01 -15.05 18.63
C GLU A 174 -19.80 -14.33 18.03
N ALA A 175 -19.60 -13.05 18.34
CA ALA A 175 -18.43 -12.30 17.89
C ALA A 175 -17.12 -12.94 18.39
N ARG A 176 -17.07 -13.39 19.65
CA ARG A 176 -15.92 -14.13 20.18
C ARG A 176 -15.67 -15.44 19.43
N SER A 177 -16.71 -16.17 19.05
CA SER A 177 -16.59 -17.40 18.26
C SER A 177 -16.03 -17.11 16.87
N LEU A 178 -16.47 -16.03 16.21
CA LEU A 178 -15.95 -15.62 14.91
C LEU A 178 -14.47 -15.24 14.97
N VAL A 179 -14.04 -14.50 16.00
CA VAL A 179 -12.60 -14.20 16.22
C VAL A 179 -11.78 -15.49 16.39
N GLN A 180 -12.30 -16.50 17.10
CA GLN A 180 -11.61 -17.80 17.22
C GLN A 180 -11.53 -18.56 15.90
N GLN A 181 -12.57 -18.49 15.07
CA GLN A 181 -12.56 -19.07 13.72
C GLN A 181 -11.56 -18.34 12.83
N ALA A 182 -11.49 -17.00 12.91
CA ALA A 182 -10.52 -16.21 12.18
C ALA A 182 -9.08 -16.57 12.57
N GLN A 183 -8.80 -16.75 13.87
CA GLN A 183 -7.50 -17.25 14.35
C GLN A 183 -7.16 -18.63 13.76
N SER A 184 -8.16 -19.50 13.65
CA SER A 184 -7.97 -20.85 13.10
C SER A 184 -7.66 -20.81 11.61
N GLU A 185 -8.37 -19.98 10.84
CA GLU A 185 -8.08 -19.78 9.41
C GLU A 185 -6.71 -19.14 9.21
N PHE A 186 -6.38 -18.10 9.96
CA PHE A 186 -5.06 -17.47 9.95
C PHE A 186 -3.93 -18.48 10.22
N ALA A 187 -4.11 -19.37 11.20
CA ALA A 187 -3.14 -20.42 11.52
C ALA A 187 -2.98 -21.48 10.41
N LYS A 188 -4.00 -21.72 9.58
CA LYS A 188 -3.91 -22.61 8.41
C LYS A 188 -3.08 -21.98 7.28
N ALA A 189 -3.13 -20.66 7.13
CA ALA A 189 -2.41 -19.96 6.07
C ALA A 189 -0.87 -20.03 6.23
N GLN A 190 -0.38 -19.93 7.48
CA GLN A 190 1.04 -19.88 7.80
C GLN A 190 1.88 -21.08 7.28
N PRO A 191 1.51 -22.35 7.52
CA PRO A 191 2.30 -23.48 7.02
C PRO A 191 2.30 -23.58 5.48
N LEU A 192 1.19 -23.25 4.81
CA LEU A 192 1.11 -23.26 3.35
C LEU A 192 2.09 -22.25 2.73
N ALA A 193 2.18 -21.09 3.34
CA ALA A 193 3.15 -20.06 2.99
C ALA A 193 4.61 -20.49 3.15
N LEU A 194 4.94 -21.20 4.23
CA LEU A 194 6.29 -21.74 4.42
C LEU A 194 6.68 -22.75 3.33
N GLU A 195 5.70 -23.43 2.74
CA GLU A 195 5.87 -24.33 1.59
C GLU A 195 5.87 -23.59 0.22
N GLY A 196 5.74 -22.26 0.21
CA GLY A 196 5.62 -21.46 -1.01
C GLY A 196 4.25 -21.56 -1.69
N LYS A 197 3.25 -22.18 -1.05
CA LYS A 197 1.89 -22.36 -1.57
C LYS A 197 1.01 -21.13 -1.28
N TRP A 198 1.47 -19.97 -1.72
CA TRP A 198 0.78 -18.69 -1.46
C TRP A 198 -0.65 -18.65 -2.00
N GLN A 199 -0.89 -19.29 -3.15
CA GLN A 199 -2.23 -19.40 -3.75
C GLN A 199 -3.20 -20.19 -2.88
N GLU A 200 -2.73 -21.24 -2.19
CA GLU A 200 -3.55 -22.03 -1.26
C GLU A 200 -3.71 -21.32 0.10
N ALA A 201 -2.71 -20.52 0.49
CA ALA A 201 -2.72 -19.78 1.75
C ALA A 201 -3.65 -18.56 1.73
N LEU A 202 -3.75 -17.87 0.59
CA LEU A 202 -4.54 -16.65 0.44
C LEU A 202 -6.03 -16.79 0.81
N PRO A 203 -6.77 -17.81 0.35
CA PRO A 203 -8.16 -18.04 0.76
C PRO A 203 -8.37 -18.09 2.28
N HIS A 204 -7.43 -18.67 3.02
CA HIS A 204 -7.49 -18.71 4.48
C HIS A 204 -7.36 -17.31 5.11
N LEU A 205 -6.51 -16.44 4.55
CA LEU A 205 -6.41 -15.06 5.02
C LEU A 205 -7.67 -14.24 4.68
N TYR A 206 -8.25 -14.44 3.50
CA TYR A 206 -9.53 -13.80 3.14
C TYR A 206 -10.66 -14.23 4.08
N ASN A 207 -10.77 -15.54 4.37
CA ASN A 207 -11.77 -16.05 5.32
C ASN A 207 -11.54 -15.47 6.71
N ALA A 208 -10.29 -15.38 7.18
CA ALA A 208 -9.99 -14.79 8.48
C ALA A 208 -10.39 -13.31 8.54
N SER A 209 -10.09 -12.52 7.50
CA SER A 209 -10.50 -11.12 7.41
C SER A 209 -12.02 -10.95 7.42
N ASP A 210 -12.74 -11.76 6.63
CA ASP A 210 -14.21 -11.73 6.57
C ASP A 210 -14.85 -12.08 7.92
N LEU A 211 -14.33 -13.09 8.62
CA LEU A 211 -14.79 -13.47 9.96
C LEU A 211 -14.57 -12.36 11.00
N LEU A 212 -13.46 -11.62 10.90
CA LEU A 212 -13.18 -10.48 11.79
C LEU A 212 -14.14 -9.31 11.52
N GLU A 213 -14.43 -9.05 10.26
CA GLU A 213 -15.42 -8.03 9.88
C GLU A 213 -16.81 -8.39 10.40
N GLN A 214 -17.24 -9.65 10.23
CA GLN A 214 -18.50 -10.13 10.80
C GLN A 214 -18.54 -10.02 12.33
N ALA A 215 -17.42 -10.32 13.02
CA ALA A 215 -17.33 -10.19 14.47
C ALA A 215 -17.50 -8.74 14.93
N ARG A 216 -16.85 -7.78 14.25
CA ARG A 216 -16.98 -6.34 14.51
C ARG A 216 -18.43 -5.88 14.34
N GLU A 217 -19.08 -6.30 13.26
CA GLU A 217 -20.45 -5.91 12.96
C GLU A 217 -21.46 -6.48 13.98
N ILE A 218 -21.31 -7.74 14.39
CA ILE A 218 -22.16 -8.33 15.43
C ILE A 218 -22.00 -7.62 16.77
N GLU A 219 -20.78 -7.24 17.14
CA GLU A 219 -20.55 -6.50 18.38
C GLU A 219 -21.18 -5.11 18.34
N ARG A 220 -21.07 -4.42 17.19
CA ARG A 220 -21.72 -3.12 16.98
C ARG A 220 -23.23 -3.22 17.14
N LEU A 221 -23.85 -4.20 16.48
CA LEU A 221 -25.30 -4.44 16.57
C LEU A 221 -25.74 -4.80 18.00
N ASN A 222 -24.97 -5.64 18.70
CA ASN A 222 -25.23 -6.00 20.09
C ASN A 222 -25.14 -4.76 21.03
N ALA A 223 -24.13 -3.91 20.84
CA ALA A 223 -23.99 -2.67 21.59
C ALA A 223 -25.17 -1.71 21.34
N GLU A 224 -25.61 -1.55 20.09
CA GLU A 224 -26.79 -0.74 19.73
C GLU A 224 -28.07 -1.27 20.35
N GLN A 225 -28.29 -2.59 20.30
CA GLN A 225 -29.44 -3.22 20.94
C GLN A 225 -29.41 -3.00 22.46
N LYS A 226 -28.26 -3.18 23.11
CA LYS A 226 -28.10 -2.97 24.56
C LYS A 226 -28.35 -1.51 24.95
N ALA A 227 -27.82 -0.55 24.19
CA ALA A 227 -28.05 0.87 24.41
C ALA A 227 -29.54 1.25 24.27
N SER A 228 -30.23 0.68 23.28
CA SER A 228 -31.67 0.86 23.12
C SER A 228 -32.45 0.29 24.32
N GLN A 229 -32.11 -0.92 24.77
CA GLN A 229 -32.77 -1.56 25.91
C GLN A 229 -32.56 -0.79 27.21
N GLN A 230 -31.35 -0.30 27.47
CA GLN A 230 -31.06 0.55 28.64
C GLN A 230 -31.88 1.85 28.61
N THR A 231 -32.02 2.45 27.44
CA THR A 231 -32.85 3.65 27.25
C THR A 231 -34.31 3.38 27.60
N PHE A 232 -34.88 2.25 27.15
CA PHE A 232 -36.24 1.84 27.52
C PHE A 232 -36.39 1.58 29.03
N LEU A 233 -35.41 0.95 29.67
CA LEU A 233 -35.43 0.71 31.12
C LEU A 233 -35.42 2.01 31.92
N LEU A 234 -34.61 3.01 31.51
CA LEU A 234 -34.58 4.33 32.14
C LEU A 234 -35.94 5.04 32.03
N TYR A 235 -36.58 5.01 30.85
CA TYR A 235 -37.93 5.56 30.69
C TYR A 235 -38.95 4.84 31.57
N GLY A 236 -38.88 3.52 31.68
CA GLY A 236 -39.74 2.75 32.59
C GLY A 236 -39.59 3.16 34.06
N ILE A 237 -38.35 3.38 34.52
CA ILE A 237 -38.07 3.85 35.88
C ILE A 237 -38.60 5.27 36.10
N ILE A 238 -38.37 6.19 35.15
CA ILE A 238 -38.87 7.57 35.24
C ILE A 238 -40.41 7.57 35.36
N ILE A 239 -41.09 6.79 34.52
CA ILE A 239 -42.56 6.67 34.57
C ILE A 239 -43.01 6.12 35.93
N ALA A 240 -42.38 5.07 36.45
CA ALA A 240 -42.71 4.49 37.75
C ALA A 240 -42.54 5.49 38.90
N VAL A 241 -41.46 6.29 38.90
CA VAL A 241 -41.21 7.34 39.90
C VAL A 241 -42.26 8.44 39.80
N VAL A 242 -42.59 8.90 38.59
CA VAL A 242 -43.63 9.93 38.37
C VAL A 242 -44.98 9.46 38.90
N VAL A 243 -45.36 8.20 38.66
CA VAL A 243 -46.59 7.61 39.17
C VAL A 243 -46.58 7.55 40.70
N LEU A 244 -45.48 7.12 41.32
CA LEU A 244 -45.34 7.07 42.78
C LEU A 244 -45.48 8.46 43.43
N VAL A 245 -44.84 9.47 42.84
CA VAL A 245 -44.94 10.87 43.32
C VAL A 245 -46.37 11.38 43.18
N ALA A 246 -47.03 11.14 42.05
CA ALA A 246 -48.41 11.53 41.84
C ALA A 246 -49.35 10.89 42.88
N VAL A 247 -49.21 9.58 43.14
CA VAL A 247 -49.99 8.88 44.17
C VAL A 247 -49.71 9.45 45.56
N ALA A 248 -48.45 9.71 45.92
CA ALA A 248 -48.09 10.29 47.20
C ALA A 248 -48.69 11.70 47.38
N VAL A 249 -48.62 12.56 46.35
CA VAL A 249 -49.25 13.89 46.36
C VAL A 249 -50.76 13.76 46.54
N THR A 250 -51.39 12.83 45.82
CA THR A 250 -52.84 12.59 45.93
C THR A 250 -53.23 12.15 47.35
N VAL A 251 -52.46 11.24 47.95
CA VAL A 251 -52.66 10.78 49.34
C VAL A 251 -52.46 11.93 50.34
N VAL A 252 -51.45 12.78 50.15
CA VAL A 252 -51.19 13.94 51.01
C VAL A 252 -52.32 14.96 50.92
N VAL A 253 -52.81 15.25 49.70
CA VAL A 253 -53.95 16.14 49.48
C VAL A 253 -55.21 15.57 50.14
N LEU A 254 -55.49 14.28 49.98
CA LEU A 254 -56.61 13.60 50.62
C LEU A 254 -56.51 13.62 52.17
N ARG A 255 -55.32 13.40 52.73
CA ARG A 255 -55.08 13.50 54.19
C ARG A 255 -55.24 14.93 54.70
N ARG A 256 -54.72 15.93 53.98
CA ARG A 256 -54.93 17.36 54.33
C ARG A 256 -56.41 17.73 54.27
N ARG A 257 -57.14 17.27 53.26
CA ARG A 257 -58.58 17.51 53.12
C ARG A 257 -59.37 16.89 54.28
N ARG A 258 -59.05 15.64 54.67
CA ARG A 258 -59.66 15.00 55.86
C ARG A 258 -59.34 15.74 57.16
N ARG A 259 -58.11 16.24 57.33
CA ARG A 259 -57.75 17.05 58.52
C ARG A 259 -58.48 18.39 58.57
N ARG A 260 -58.69 19.06 57.42
CA ARG A 260 -59.48 20.30 57.34
C ARG A 260 -60.95 20.06 57.71
N LEU A 261 -61.55 19.00 57.17
CA LEU A 261 -62.92 18.61 57.53
C LEU A 261 -63.07 18.24 59.01
N ALA A 262 -62.04 17.65 59.63
CA ALA A 262 -62.02 17.36 61.06
C ALA A 262 -61.84 18.62 61.93
N SER A 263 -61.12 19.64 61.47
CA SER A 263 -61.00 20.92 62.18
C SER A 263 -62.24 21.81 62.06
N GLU A 264 -62.97 21.71 60.94
CA GLU A 264 -64.19 22.50 60.68
C GLU A 264 -65.40 21.97 61.49
N ALA A 265 -65.39 20.70 61.89
CA ALA A 265 -66.37 20.13 62.81
C ALA A 265 -66.14 20.50 64.29
N ALA A 266 -65.07 21.25 64.62
CA ALA A 266 -64.66 21.52 66.00
C ALA A 266 -64.83 23.00 66.46
N GLN A 267 -65.44 23.88 65.66
CA GLN A 267 -65.77 25.26 66.08
C GLN A 267 -67.29 25.47 66.18
N PRO A 268 -67.86 25.78 67.36
CA PRO A 268 -69.26 26.19 67.48
C PRO A 268 -69.42 27.69 67.14
N SER A 269 -70.34 27.98 66.24
CA SER A 269 -70.76 29.33 65.83
C SER A 269 -71.62 29.99 66.90
N GLU A 270 -71.27 31.22 67.28
CA GLU A 270 -72.07 32.11 68.11
C GLU A 270 -73.34 32.61 67.38
N THR A 271 -74.34 32.80 68.22
CA THR A 271 -75.78 33.08 68.04
C THR A 271 -76.09 34.53 67.65
N ASP A 272 -77.09 34.71 66.78
CA ASP A 272 -78.04 35.85 66.67
C ASP A 272 -79.15 35.38 65.69
N ALA A 273 -80.45 35.70 65.72
CA ALA A 273 -81.45 36.44 66.51
C ALA A 273 -82.83 35.87 66.00
N GLU A 274 -83.97 35.82 66.70
CA GLU A 274 -84.88 36.89 67.13
C GLU A 274 -86.28 36.23 67.49
N PRO A 275 -87.39 36.95 67.80
CA PRO A 275 -87.96 37.19 69.13
C PRO A 275 -89.23 36.37 69.46
N SER A 276 -89.65 36.37 70.72
CA SER A 276 -90.96 35.86 71.20
C SER A 276 -91.82 36.99 71.76
N ALA A 277 -93.06 37.07 71.27
CA ALA A 277 -94.10 37.97 71.74
C ALA A 277 -95.00 37.31 72.81
N GLU A 278 -95.33 38.12 73.82
CA GLU A 278 -96.56 38.23 74.62
C GLU A 278 -97.43 37.00 74.96
N GLN A 279 -97.78 36.88 76.25
CA GLN A 279 -99.19 36.82 76.68
C GLN A 279 -99.39 37.12 78.19
N SER A 280 -100.36 38.00 78.45
CA SER A 280 -101.17 38.25 79.67
C SER A 280 -100.58 38.98 80.87
#